data_AF-A0A0A9W5D1-F1
#
_entry.id   AF-A0A0A9W5D1-F1
#
_cell.length_a   1.000
_cell.length_b   1.000
_cell.length_c   1.000
_cell.angle_alpha   90.00
_cell.angle_beta   90.00
_cell.angle_gamma   90.00
#
_symmetry.space_group_name_H-M   'P 1'
#
loop_
_entity.id
_entity.type
_entity.pdbx_description
1 polymer ?
#
loop_
_entity_poly.entity_id
_entity_poly.type
_entity_poly.pdbx_seq_one_letter_code
_entity_poly.pdbx_strand_id
1 'polypeptide(L)'
;QLLLSEYAAFIELLEQKNRSNKLHLHELWYHIQNVMSSMKMMTDLVLSITENKTHGGLTLTALHEYLNKIIAPVTLDTHLCYYITRRSACPYLKSVKEWIFNGVIYDPFNEFMIFENTRVRKDAYSEGYWENKYQIRNSMVPSFLDEVKHYILNAGKYLNA
;
A
#
# COMPACT_ATOMS: atom_id res chain seq x y z
N GLN A 1 0.28 4.97 -13.83
CA GLN A 1 0.41 5.50 -15.20
C GLN A 1 0.77 6.98 -15.23
N LEU A 2 0.13 7.86 -14.43
CA LEU A 2 0.33 9.32 -14.47
C LEU A 2 1.81 9.78 -14.38
N LEU A 3 2.59 9.25 -13.44
CA LEU A 3 3.93 9.81 -13.16
C LEU A 3 4.99 9.46 -14.20
N LEU A 4 4.97 8.24 -14.75
CA LEU A 4 5.88 7.86 -15.84
C LEU A 4 5.54 8.61 -17.14
N SER A 5 4.25 8.85 -17.40
CA SER A 5 3.84 9.71 -18.52
C SER A 5 4.26 11.16 -18.33
N GLU A 6 4.17 11.70 -17.10
CA GLU A 6 4.68 13.04 -16.77
C GLU A 6 6.20 13.13 -16.96
N TYR A 7 6.94 12.10 -16.54
CA TYR A 7 8.38 12.03 -16.76
C TYR A 7 8.76 11.94 -18.25
N ALA A 8 8.02 11.15 -19.03
CA ALA A 8 8.22 11.06 -20.47
C ALA A 8 7.93 12.39 -21.17
N ALA A 9 6.85 13.07 -20.79
CA ALA A 9 6.52 14.40 -21.30
C ALA A 9 7.58 15.45 -20.91
N PHE A 10 8.16 15.34 -19.71
CA PHE A 10 9.28 16.16 -19.28
C PHE A 10 10.51 15.96 -20.16
N ILE A 11 10.86 14.70 -20.48
CA ILE A 11 11.97 14.40 -21.40
C ILE A 11 11.67 14.95 -22.80
N GLU A 12 10.44 14.81 -23.30
CA GLU A 12 10.05 15.35 -24.60
C GLU A 12 10.20 16.88 -24.65
N LEU A 13 9.79 17.58 -23.59
CA LEU A 13 9.94 19.03 -23.47
C LEU A 13 11.42 19.46 -23.45
N LEU A 14 12.29 18.72 -22.76
CA LEU A 14 13.73 18.98 -22.78
C LEU A 14 14.33 18.76 -24.17
N GLU A 15 13.93 17.70 -24.85
CA GLU A 15 14.40 17.38 -26.20
C GLU A 15 13.97 18.47 -27.22
N GLN A 16 12.74 18.98 -27.14
CA GLN A 16 12.29 20.07 -27.99
C GLN A 16 13.10 21.37 -27.76
N LYS A 17 13.43 21.69 -26.51
CA LYS A 17 14.30 22.84 -26.18
C LYS A 17 15.72 22.65 -26.70
N ASN A 18 16.25 21.42 -26.59
CA ASN A 18 17.56 21.06 -27.09
C ASN A 18 17.65 21.24 -28.62
N ARG A 19 16.66 20.73 -29.37
CA ARG A 19 16.57 20.91 -30.84
C ARG A 19 16.49 22.38 -31.27
N SER A 20 15.94 23.24 -30.41
CA SER A 20 15.86 24.67 -30.66
C SER A 20 17.14 25.44 -30.28
N ASN A 21 18.20 24.74 -29.84
CA ASN A 21 19.44 25.32 -29.27
C ASN A 21 19.18 26.26 -28.07
N LYS A 22 18.12 26.01 -27.31
CA LYS A 22 17.71 26.78 -26.11
C LYS A 22 17.82 25.95 -24.83
N LEU A 23 18.76 25.00 -24.80
CA LEU A 23 19.00 24.17 -23.62
C LEU A 23 20.49 24.25 -23.27
N HIS A 24 20.81 25.07 -22.29
CA HIS A 24 22.13 25.11 -21.70
C HIS A 24 22.23 24.16 -20.50
N LEU A 25 23.45 23.73 -20.15
CA LEU A 25 23.68 22.79 -19.05
C LEU A 25 23.11 23.29 -17.70
N HIS A 26 23.17 24.59 -17.45
CA HIS A 26 22.58 25.20 -16.26
C HIS A 26 21.05 25.09 -16.24
N GLU A 27 20.38 25.30 -17.38
CA GLU A 27 18.92 25.16 -17.50
C GLU A 27 18.49 23.70 -17.35
N LEU A 28 19.26 22.77 -17.93
CA LEU A 28 19.05 21.34 -17.73
C LEU A 28 19.13 20.96 -16.25
N TRP A 29 20.20 21.40 -15.56
CA TRP A 29 20.38 21.15 -14.13
C TRP A 29 19.20 21.70 -13.32
N TYR A 30 18.78 22.94 -13.59
CA TYR A 30 17.64 23.57 -12.95
C TYR A 30 16.34 22.78 -13.15
N HIS A 31 16.05 22.36 -14.38
CA HIS A 31 14.84 21.61 -14.70
C HIS A 31 14.80 20.22 -14.06
N ILE A 32 15.93 19.53 -13.95
CA ILE A 32 15.99 18.17 -13.38
C ILE A 32 15.82 18.19 -11.85
N GLN A 33 16.18 19.26 -11.13
CA GLN A 33 16.12 19.31 -9.66
C GLN A 33 14.79 18.81 -9.09
N ASN A 34 13.67 19.29 -9.65
CA ASN A 34 12.32 18.96 -9.15
C ASN A 34 11.95 17.49 -9.41
N VAL A 35 12.43 16.90 -10.50
CA VAL A 35 12.14 15.51 -10.87
C VAL A 35 13.05 14.55 -10.10
N MET A 36 14.28 14.98 -9.81
CA MET A 36 15.28 14.18 -9.13
C MET A 36 14.85 13.77 -7.72
N SER A 37 14.22 14.68 -6.96
CA SER A 37 13.75 14.36 -5.61
C SER A 37 12.65 13.29 -5.64
N SER A 38 11.66 13.44 -6.50
CA SER A 38 10.55 12.49 -6.61
C SER A 38 10.99 11.13 -7.15
N MET A 39 11.91 11.10 -8.12
CA MET A 39 12.49 9.84 -8.64
C MET A 39 13.35 9.14 -7.59
N LYS A 40 14.13 9.90 -6.81
CA LYS A 40 14.92 9.37 -5.70
C LYS A 40 14.01 8.74 -4.65
N MET A 41 12.99 9.48 -4.20
CA MET A 41 12.00 9.00 -3.25
C MET A 41 11.33 7.69 -3.70
N MET A 42 10.93 7.60 -4.97
CA MET A 42 10.35 6.36 -5.51
C MET A 42 11.35 5.21 -5.53
N THR A 43 12.61 5.49 -5.87
CA THR A 43 13.66 4.47 -5.88
C THR A 43 13.87 3.93 -4.47
N ASP A 44 13.97 4.81 -3.49
CA ASP A 44 14.12 4.44 -2.08
C ASP A 44 12.93 3.58 -1.59
N LEU A 45 11.70 3.92 -2.01
CA LEU A 45 10.51 3.10 -1.73
C LEU A 45 10.56 1.71 -2.39
N VAL A 46 10.88 1.64 -3.68
CA VAL A 46 10.94 0.36 -4.41
C VAL A 46 12.03 -0.55 -3.85
N LEU A 47 13.20 0.00 -3.54
CA LEU A 47 14.28 -0.74 -2.89
C LEU A 47 13.84 -1.27 -1.53
N SER A 48 13.24 -0.42 -0.70
CA SER A 48 12.74 -0.83 0.62
C SER A 48 11.71 -1.97 0.53
N ILE A 49 10.79 -1.92 -0.43
CA ILE A 49 9.78 -2.96 -0.64
C ILE A 49 10.41 -4.26 -1.14
N THR A 50 11.37 -4.17 -2.07
CA THR A 50 11.99 -5.31 -2.75
C THR A 50 12.98 -6.05 -1.85
N GLU A 51 13.84 -5.33 -1.14
CA GLU A 51 14.84 -5.90 -0.23
C GLU A 51 14.19 -6.63 0.95
N ASN A 52 13.13 -6.02 1.51
CA ASN A 52 12.36 -6.62 2.61
C ASN A 52 11.34 -7.67 2.15
N LYS A 53 11.20 -7.89 0.83
CA LYS A 53 10.24 -8.84 0.23
C LYS A 53 8.82 -8.68 0.80
N THR A 54 8.42 -7.44 1.04
CA THR A 54 7.09 -7.14 1.60
C THR A 54 6.00 -7.44 0.59
N HIS A 55 4.85 -7.93 1.06
CA HIS A 55 3.64 -8.12 0.26
C HIS A 55 2.39 -7.87 1.11
N GLY A 56 1.24 -7.64 0.48
CA GLY A 56 -0.03 -7.42 1.17
C GLY A 56 0.04 -6.32 2.24
N GLY A 57 -0.42 -6.65 3.45
CA GLY A 57 -0.42 -5.74 4.58
C GLY A 57 0.97 -5.21 4.98
N LEU A 58 2.04 -5.99 4.76
CA LEU A 58 3.41 -5.54 5.06
C LEU A 58 3.85 -4.39 4.16
N THR A 59 3.49 -4.42 2.87
CA THR A 59 3.79 -3.33 1.95
C THR A 59 3.06 -2.06 2.35
N LEU A 60 1.82 -2.18 2.84
CA LEU A 60 1.06 -1.03 3.36
C LEU A 60 1.68 -0.45 4.64
N THR A 61 2.19 -1.30 5.53
CA THR A 61 2.98 -0.86 6.69
C THR A 61 4.23 -0.10 6.25
N ALA A 62 5.02 -0.64 5.33
CA ALA A 62 6.22 0.01 4.83
C ALA A 62 5.94 1.38 4.19
N LEU A 63 4.88 1.47 3.38
CA LEU A 63 4.42 2.73 2.78
C LEU A 63 3.96 3.75 3.83
N HIS A 64 3.26 3.29 4.87
CA HIS A 64 2.80 4.16 5.95
C HIS A 64 3.95 4.67 6.81
N GLU A 65 4.90 3.81 7.17
CA GLU A 65 6.11 4.19 7.91
C GLU A 65 6.98 5.16 7.12
N TYR A 66 7.15 4.91 5.82
CA TYR A 66 7.89 5.82 4.95
C TYR A 66 7.20 7.18 4.85
N LEU A 67 5.86 7.20 4.68
CA LEU A 67 5.09 8.44 4.71
C LEU A 67 5.35 9.20 6.02
N ASN A 68 5.25 8.52 7.17
CA ASN A 68 5.47 9.13 8.49
C ASN A 68 6.87 9.75 8.66
N LYS A 69 7.89 9.21 7.99
CA LYS A 69 9.26 9.76 8.00
C LYS A 69 9.38 11.10 7.23
N ILE A 70 8.53 11.35 6.24
CA ILE A 70 8.66 12.50 5.32
C ILE A 70 7.64 13.61 5.65
N ILE A 71 6.74 13.42 6.62
CA ILE A 71 5.66 14.38 6.94
C ILE A 71 6.15 15.81 7.26
N ALA A 72 7.45 16.07 7.46
CA ALA A 72 8.00 17.42 7.59
C ALA A 72 9.24 17.66 6.71
N PRO A 73 9.28 18.73 5.88
CA PRO A 73 8.20 19.64 5.45
C PRO A 73 7.33 19.05 4.31
N VAL A 74 6.10 19.57 4.13
CA VAL A 74 5.17 19.16 3.04
C VAL A 74 5.76 19.55 1.68
N THR A 75 6.27 18.56 0.95
CA THR A 75 6.84 18.70 -0.40
C THR A 75 6.01 17.92 -1.45
N LEU A 76 6.31 18.12 -2.73
CA LEU A 76 5.79 17.27 -3.82
C LEU A 76 5.95 15.77 -3.53
N ASP A 77 7.06 15.39 -2.91
CA ASP A 77 7.35 14.00 -2.55
C ASP A 77 6.38 13.47 -1.47
N THR A 78 5.97 14.31 -0.51
CA THR A 78 4.95 13.92 0.48
C THR A 78 3.59 13.65 -0.16
N HIS A 79 3.16 14.50 -1.09
CA HIS A 79 1.91 14.32 -1.83
C HIS A 79 1.95 13.06 -2.69
N LEU A 80 3.07 12.81 -3.36
CA LEU A 80 3.28 11.60 -4.15
C LEU A 80 3.24 10.35 -3.27
N CYS A 81 3.94 10.36 -2.13
CA CYS A 81 3.92 9.25 -1.18
C CYS A 81 2.51 8.95 -0.71
N TYR A 82 1.79 9.98 -0.26
CA TYR A 82 0.42 9.85 0.21
C TYR A 82 -0.49 9.28 -0.87
N TYR A 83 -0.36 9.76 -2.11
CA TYR A 83 -1.12 9.25 -3.25
C TYR A 83 -0.86 7.77 -3.50
N ILE A 84 0.40 7.35 -3.50
CA ILE A 84 0.79 5.94 -3.67
C ILE A 84 0.22 5.09 -2.53
N THR A 85 0.44 5.48 -1.26
CA THR A 85 -0.08 4.75 -0.09
C THR A 85 -1.59 4.58 -0.14
N ARG A 86 -2.32 5.67 -0.44
CA ARG A 86 -3.79 5.64 -0.54
C ARG A 86 -4.26 4.72 -1.67
N ARG A 87 -3.63 4.76 -2.85
CA ARG A 87 -3.98 3.91 -3.99
C ARG A 87 -3.67 2.44 -3.71
N SER A 88 -2.53 2.14 -3.09
CA SER A 88 -2.13 0.79 -2.72
C SER A 88 -3.03 0.18 -1.64
N ALA A 89 -3.60 1.00 -0.75
CA ALA A 89 -4.52 0.52 0.28
C ALA A 89 -5.90 0.11 -0.25
N CYS A 90 -6.32 0.58 -1.43
CA CYS A 90 -7.64 0.28 -2.00
C CYS A 90 -7.98 -1.22 -2.12
N PRO A 91 -7.13 -2.09 -2.72
CA PRO A 91 -7.43 -3.52 -2.81
C PRO A 91 -7.55 -4.18 -1.44
N TYR A 92 -6.68 -3.82 -0.49
CA TYR A 92 -6.71 -4.36 0.87
C TYR A 92 -8.00 -3.97 1.61
N LEU A 93 -8.40 -2.69 1.51
CA LEU A 93 -9.63 -2.19 2.10
C LEU A 93 -10.89 -2.77 1.43
N LYS A 94 -10.80 -3.23 0.18
CA LYS A 94 -11.88 -4.01 -0.43
C LYS A 94 -12.07 -5.34 0.30
N SER A 95 -11.00 -6.07 0.63
CA SER A 95 -11.09 -7.29 1.45
C SER A 95 -11.66 -7.02 2.84
N VAL A 96 -11.24 -5.91 3.48
CA VAL A 96 -11.83 -5.47 4.76
C VAL A 96 -13.34 -5.23 4.60
N LYS A 97 -13.76 -4.52 3.54
CA LYS A 97 -15.17 -4.22 3.28
C LYS A 97 -16.01 -5.49 3.10
N GLU A 98 -15.55 -6.43 2.29
CA GLU A 98 -16.26 -7.71 2.08
C GLU A 98 -16.43 -8.47 3.39
N TRP A 99 -15.39 -8.47 4.24
CA TRP A 99 -15.45 -9.13 5.53
C TRP A 99 -16.45 -8.46 6.50
N ILE A 100 -16.35 -7.14 6.70
CA ILE A 100 -17.15 -6.46 7.73
C ILE A 100 -18.62 -6.27 7.36
N PHE A 101 -18.96 -6.25 6.06
CA PHE A 101 -20.34 -6.05 5.61
C PHE A 101 -21.02 -7.33 5.12
N ASN A 102 -20.26 -8.26 4.52
CA ASN A 102 -20.83 -9.46 3.90
C ASN A 102 -20.37 -10.75 4.59
N GLY A 103 -19.42 -10.70 5.54
CA GLY A 103 -18.86 -11.89 6.18
C GLY A 103 -18.00 -12.75 5.25
N VAL A 104 -17.64 -12.25 4.06
CA VAL A 104 -16.93 -13.00 3.03
C VAL A 104 -15.44 -12.69 3.09
N ILE A 105 -14.60 -13.75 3.11
CA ILE A 105 -13.16 -13.61 2.97
C ILE A 105 -12.81 -13.51 1.49
N TYR A 106 -12.47 -12.30 1.04
CA TYR A 106 -11.90 -12.07 -0.29
C TYR A 106 -10.37 -11.93 -0.17
N ASP A 107 -9.65 -13.05 -0.31
CA ASP A 107 -8.18 -13.10 -0.21
C ASP A 107 -7.53 -13.97 -1.31
N PRO A 108 -7.59 -13.55 -2.59
CA PRO A 108 -7.07 -14.35 -3.71
C PRO A 108 -5.53 -14.55 -3.67
N PHE A 109 -4.80 -13.71 -2.93
CA PHE A 109 -3.33 -13.67 -2.93
C PHE A 109 -2.69 -13.89 -1.56
N ASN A 110 -3.47 -14.29 -0.55
CA ASN A 110 -2.97 -14.53 0.81
C ASN A 110 -2.36 -13.25 1.45
N GLU A 111 -2.98 -12.11 1.20
CA GLU A 111 -2.53 -10.78 1.61
C GLU A 111 -3.39 -10.18 2.73
N PHE A 112 -4.58 -10.74 2.99
CA PHE A 112 -5.53 -10.21 3.96
C PHE A 112 -5.22 -10.64 5.40
N MET A 113 -5.54 -9.78 6.38
CA MET A 113 -5.32 -10.07 7.81
C MET A 113 -6.19 -11.20 8.37
N ILE A 114 -7.32 -11.54 7.76
CA ILE A 114 -8.21 -12.58 8.27
C ILE A 114 -8.17 -13.78 7.36
N PHE A 115 -8.02 -14.96 7.95
CA PHE A 115 -8.06 -16.23 7.25
C PHE A 115 -8.98 -17.22 7.95
N GLU A 116 -9.50 -18.16 7.15
CA GLU A 116 -10.28 -19.30 7.64
C GLU A 116 -9.36 -20.48 7.93
N ASN A 117 -9.47 -21.03 9.14
CA ASN A 117 -8.80 -22.26 9.52
C ASN A 117 -9.65 -23.46 9.08
N THR A 118 -9.32 -24.01 7.91
CA THR A 118 -10.02 -25.14 7.29
C THR A 118 -9.89 -26.46 8.07
N ARG A 119 -9.02 -26.53 9.09
CA ARG A 119 -8.89 -27.71 9.96
C ARG A 119 -10.02 -27.81 10.97
N VAL A 120 -10.72 -26.71 11.27
CA VAL A 120 -11.81 -26.68 12.23
C VAL A 120 -13.09 -27.16 11.54
N ARG A 121 -13.47 -28.41 11.80
CA ARG A 121 -14.73 -28.98 11.31
C ARG A 121 -15.88 -28.60 12.23
N LYS A 122 -17.08 -28.45 11.64
CA LYS A 122 -18.29 -28.10 12.38
C LYS A 122 -18.82 -29.37 13.03
N ASP A 123 -18.19 -29.78 14.13
CA ASP A 123 -18.69 -30.86 14.97
C ASP A 123 -19.63 -30.24 16.02
N ALA A 124 -20.80 -30.85 16.24
CA ALA A 124 -21.90 -30.26 17.02
C ALA A 124 -21.59 -29.92 18.49
N TYR A 125 -20.38 -30.24 18.97
CA TYR A 125 -19.93 -30.09 20.35
C TYR A 125 -18.60 -29.33 20.48
N SER A 126 -18.08 -28.71 19.40
CA SER A 126 -16.85 -27.94 19.48
C SER A 126 -17.10 -26.57 20.14
N GLU A 127 -16.98 -26.53 21.46
CA GLU A 127 -16.82 -25.30 22.22
C GLU A 127 -15.65 -24.49 21.60
N GLY A 128 -15.87 -23.21 21.28
CA GLY A 128 -14.87 -22.39 20.59
C GLY A 128 -14.75 -22.61 19.06
N TYR A 129 -15.74 -23.24 18.39
CA TYR A 129 -15.75 -23.36 16.92
C TYR A 129 -15.52 -22.00 16.22
N TRP A 130 -16.30 -20.98 16.58
CA TRP A 130 -16.19 -19.63 16.01
C TRP A 130 -14.90 -18.90 16.40
N GLU A 131 -14.33 -19.22 17.56
CA GLU A 131 -13.06 -18.67 18.00
C GLU A 131 -11.92 -19.18 17.11
N ASN A 132 -11.95 -20.47 16.79
CA ASN A 132 -10.89 -21.14 16.04
C ASN A 132 -11.04 -21.08 14.52
N LYS A 133 -12.26 -20.90 14.00
CA LYS A 133 -12.54 -20.88 12.55
C LYS A 133 -11.95 -19.67 11.84
N TYR A 134 -12.09 -18.47 12.39
CA TYR A 134 -11.53 -17.24 11.80
C TYR A 134 -10.48 -16.65 12.71
N GLN A 135 -9.29 -16.43 12.16
CA GLN A 135 -8.12 -15.99 12.91
C GLN A 135 -7.42 -14.83 12.20
N ILE A 136 -6.65 -14.05 12.98
CA ILE A 136 -5.85 -12.94 12.48
C ILE A 136 -4.46 -13.45 12.12
N ARG A 137 -4.05 -13.22 10.87
CA ARG A 137 -2.69 -13.33 10.39
C ARG A 137 -1.95 -12.05 10.75
N ASN A 138 -1.30 -12.02 11.92
CA ASN A 138 -0.59 -10.84 12.42
C ASN A 138 0.46 -10.30 11.44
N SER A 139 1.10 -11.16 10.64
CA SER A 139 2.05 -10.74 9.62
C SER A 139 1.42 -9.93 8.48
N MET A 140 0.10 -9.96 8.29
CA MET A 140 -0.60 -9.20 7.23
C MET A 140 -1.44 -8.06 7.78
N VAL A 141 -1.27 -7.69 9.05
CA VAL A 141 -1.97 -6.54 9.62
C VAL A 141 -1.18 -5.27 9.23
N PRO A 142 -1.76 -4.35 8.43
CA PRO A 142 -1.16 -3.04 8.23
C PRO A 142 -1.07 -2.32 9.57
N SER A 143 0.05 -1.65 9.84
CA SER A 143 0.32 -1.00 11.13
C SER A 143 -0.79 -0.02 11.56
N PHE A 144 -1.35 0.73 10.61
CA PHE A 144 -2.45 1.67 10.86
C PHE A 144 -3.81 0.99 11.17
N LEU A 145 -3.92 -0.33 11.07
CA LEU A 145 -5.10 -1.10 11.49
C LEU A 145 -4.85 -1.95 12.74
N ASP A 146 -3.65 -1.89 13.33
CA ASP A 146 -3.27 -2.78 14.42
C ASP A 146 -4.18 -2.61 15.65
N GLU A 147 -4.52 -1.38 15.99
CA GLU A 147 -5.41 -1.04 17.11
C GLU A 147 -6.85 -1.54 16.90
N VAL A 148 -7.28 -1.70 15.65
CA VAL A 148 -8.67 -2.04 15.30
C VAL A 148 -8.86 -3.46 14.78
N LYS A 149 -7.78 -4.24 14.62
CA LYS A 149 -7.81 -5.59 14.01
C LYS A 149 -8.81 -6.55 14.67
N HIS A 150 -8.97 -6.47 15.99
CA HIS A 150 -9.91 -7.32 16.73
C HIS A 150 -11.38 -6.94 16.48
N TYR A 151 -11.68 -5.64 16.32
CA TYR A 151 -13.01 -5.19 15.91
C TYR A 151 -13.34 -5.66 14.48
N ILE A 152 -12.37 -5.59 13.57
CA ILE A 152 -12.52 -6.08 12.20
C ILE A 152 -12.80 -7.60 12.20
N LEU A 153 -12.03 -8.38 12.96
CA LEU A 153 -12.27 -9.83 13.10
C LEU A 153 -13.70 -10.11 13.59
N ASN A 154 -14.09 -9.46 14.67
CA ASN A 154 -15.39 -9.70 15.31
C ASN A 154 -16.57 -9.30 14.42
N ALA A 155 -16.45 -8.22 13.65
CA ALA A 155 -17.50 -7.77 12.74
C ALA A 155 -17.95 -8.88 11.77
N GLY A 156 -17.01 -9.52 11.07
CA GLY A 156 -17.36 -10.63 10.16
C GLY A 156 -17.65 -11.95 10.88
N LYS A 157 -17.14 -12.17 12.10
CA LYS A 157 -17.57 -13.31 12.94
C LYS A 157 -19.06 -13.21 13.26
N TYR A 158 -19.56 -12.04 13.63
CA TYR A 158 -20.99 -11.85 13.95
C TYR A 158 -21.92 -12.06 12.75
N LEU A 159 -21.46 -11.80 11.52
CA LEU A 159 -22.24 -12.07 10.31
C LEU A 159 -22.31 -13.56 9.96
N ASN A 160 -21.27 -14.32 10.33
CA ASN A 160 -21.19 -15.75 10.05
C ASN A 160 -21.79 -16.63 11.16
N ALA A 161 -21.91 -16.10 12.38
CA ALA A 161 -22.45 -16.78 13.56
C ALA A 161 -23.90 -17.22 13.38
#